data_AF-A0A4R4Y719-F1
#
_entry.id   AF-A0A4R4Y719-F1
#
_cell.length_a   1.000
_cell.length_b   1.000
_cell.length_c   1.000
_cell.angle_alpha   90.00
_cell.angle_beta   90.00
_cell.angle_gamma   90.00
#
_symmetry.space_group_name_H-M   'P 1'
#
loop_
_entity.id
_entity.type
_entity.pdbx_description
1 polymer ?
#
loop_
_entity_poly.entity_id
_entity_poly.type
_entity_poly.pdbx_seq_one_letter_code
_entity_poly.pdbx_strand_id
1 'polypeptide(L)' 'MAIDQTHLTGSQDHAAACERELAIVRAQFNPAAAGGWGIIFDLHAHRWTAVRGAHIIVHAGSAGELREKLTAGRWDLVAG' A
#
# COMPACT_ATOMS: atom_id res chain seq x y z
N MET A 1 15.64 -23.10 28.57
CA MET A 1 14.68 -22.09 28.09
C MET A 1 15.04 -21.77 26.65
N ALA A 2 14.41 -22.45 25.69
CA ALA A 2 14.63 -22.22 24.27
C ALA A 2 13.67 -21.12 23.83
N ILE A 3 14.23 -19.97 23.47
CA ILE A 3 13.48 -18.79 23.06
C ILE A 3 12.90 -19.07 21.67
N ASP A 4 11.60 -18.87 21.55
CA ASP A 4 10.79 -18.91 20.34
C ASP A 4 11.40 -18.04 19.22
N GLN A 5 12.29 -18.60 18.41
CA GLN A 5 12.92 -17.89 17.27
C GLN A 5 12.12 -18.03 15.97
N THR A 6 11.09 -18.88 15.95
CA THR A 6 10.27 -19.15 14.76
C THR A 6 9.32 -18.00 14.42
N HIS A 7 8.98 -17.14 15.37
CA HIS A 7 7.97 -16.10 15.17
C HIS A 7 8.55 -14.77 14.63
N LEU A 8 9.85 -14.53 14.82
CA LEU A 8 10.54 -13.33 14.35
C LEU A 8 10.87 -13.39 12.84
N THR A 9 11.25 -14.57 12.33
CA THR A 9 11.61 -14.75 10.91
C THR A 9 10.40 -14.59 9.98
N GLY A 10 9.23 -15.11 10.36
CA GLY A 10 8.02 -14.98 9.56
C GLY A 10 7.56 -13.52 9.41
N SER A 11 7.72 -12.70 10.45
CA SER A 11 7.33 -11.28 10.43
C SER A 11 8.29 -10.42 9.61
N GLN A 12 9.60 -10.73 9.61
CA GLN A 12 10.57 -10.03 8.77
C GLN A 12 10.42 -10.35 7.28
N ASP A 13 10.14 -11.61 6.94
CA ASP A 13 9.90 -12.00 5.54
C ASP A 13 8.64 -11.33 4.99
N HIS A 14 7.59 -11.26 5.81
CA HIS A 14 6.36 -10.57 5.46
C HIS A 14 6.55 -9.07 5.26
N ALA A 15 7.31 -8.41 6.13
CA ALA A 15 7.64 -6.99 5.99
C ALA A 15 8.43 -6.72 4.70
N ALA A 16 9.46 -7.53 4.41
CA ALA A 16 10.26 -7.39 3.19
C ALA A 16 9.45 -7.64 1.91
N ALA A 17 8.52 -8.60 1.95
CA ALA A 17 7.58 -8.85 0.86
C ALA A 17 6.65 -7.64 0.63
N CYS A 18 6.08 -7.08 1.70
CA CYS A 18 5.23 -5.90 1.63
C CYS A 18 5.98 -4.66 1.13
N GLU A 19 7.24 -4.45 1.54
CA GLU A 19 8.07 -3.35 1.03
C GLU A 19 8.37 -3.50 -0.46
N ARG A 20 8.66 -4.72 -0.92
CA ARG A 20 8.86 -5.00 -2.35
C ARG A 20 7.58 -4.75 -3.14
N GLU A 21 6.43 -5.20 -2.67
CA GLU A 21 5.14 -4.89 -3.30
C GLU A 21 4.88 -3.38 -3.32
N LEU A 22 5.17 -2.68 -2.23
CA LEU A 22 4.99 -1.23 -2.14
C LEU A 22 5.82 -0.50 -3.20
N ALA A 23 7.08 -0.89 -3.38
CA ALA A 23 7.93 -0.33 -4.43
C ALA A 23 7.35 -0.57 -5.83
N ILE A 24 6.82 -1.77 -6.09
CA ILE A 24 6.20 -2.14 -7.37
C ILE A 24 4.93 -1.32 -7.64
N VAL A 25 4.05 -1.15 -6.65
CA VAL A 25 2.83 -0.35 -6.81
C VAL A 25 3.19 1.14 -6.98
N ARG A 26 4.14 1.67 -6.21
CA ARG A 26 4.62 3.05 -6.37
C ARG A 26 5.21 3.29 -7.75
N ALA A 27 6.02 2.37 -8.28
CA ALA A 27 6.58 2.50 -9.63
C ALA A 27 5.49 2.55 -10.71
N GLN A 28 4.38 1.83 -10.52
CA GLN A 28 3.26 1.82 -11.47
C GLN A 28 2.39 3.07 -11.38
N PHE A 29 2.11 3.57 -10.18
CA PHE A 29 1.08 4.59 -9.96
C PHE A 29 1.62 5.96 -9.50
N ASN A 30 2.92 6.11 -9.24
CA ASN A 30 3.55 7.38 -8.88
C ASN A 30 4.50 7.95 -9.96
N PRO A 31 4.07 8.15 -11.22
CA PRO A 31 4.91 8.84 -12.20
C PRO A 31 5.02 10.33 -11.84
N ALA A 32 6.26 10.83 -11.77
CA ALA A 32 6.58 12.20 -11.37
C ALA A 32 5.94 13.29 -12.25
N ALA A 33 5.50 12.96 -13.47
CA ALA A 33 5.03 13.92 -14.45
C ALA A 33 3.51 14.22 -14.41
N ALA A 34 2.68 13.44 -13.71
CA ALA A 34 1.21 13.48 -13.88
C ALA A 34 0.38 13.62 -12.59
N GLY A 35 0.99 14.08 -11.49
CA GLY A 35 0.33 14.08 -10.18
C GLY A 35 0.06 12.64 -9.74
N GLY A 36 1.15 11.87 -9.60
CA GLY A 36 1.13 10.46 -9.23
C GLY A 36 0.51 10.21 -7.85
N TRP A 37 0.22 8.94 -7.59
CA TRP A 37 -0.32 8.46 -6.33
C TRP A 37 0.79 8.35 -5.27
N GLY A 38 0.63 9.04 -4.15
CA GLY A 38 1.35 8.71 -2.92
C GLY A 38 0.77 7.43 -2.34
N ILE A 39 1.54 6.35 -2.30
CA ILE A 39 1.08 5.07 -1.76
C ILE A 39 1.83 4.76 -0.49
N ILE A 40 1.07 4.43 0.55
CA ILE A 40 1.52 4.13 1.90
C ILE A 40 0.94 2.78 2.28
N PHE A 41 1.75 1.95 2.94
CA PHE A 41 1.29 0.73 3.57
C PHE A 41 1.48 0.85 5.07
N ASP A 42 0.39 0.73 5.82
CA ASP A 42 0.41 0.67 7.27
C ASP A 42 0.54 -0.79 7.71
N LEU A 43 1.71 -1.13 8.26
CA LEU A 43 2.03 -2.48 8.74
C LEU A 43 1.20 -2.88 9.96
N HIS A 44 0.80 -1.92 10.81
CA HIS A 44 0.05 -2.22 12.04
C HIS A 44 -1.43 -2.49 11.76
N ALA A 45 -2.02 -1.72 10.86
CA ALA A 45 -3.39 -1.87 10.41
C ALA A 45 -3.55 -2.84 9.22
N HIS A 46 -2.44 -3.39 8.71
CA HIS A 46 -2.37 -4.18 7.49
C HIS A 46 -3.16 -3.53 6.34
N ARG A 47 -2.99 -2.22 6.16
CA ARG A 47 -3.83 -1.41 5.27
C ARG A 47 -3.01 -0.65 4.25
N TRP A 48 -3.45 -0.73 3.00
CA TRP A 48 -2.91 0.02 1.88
C TRP A 48 -3.70 1.30 1.68
N THR A 49 -2.99 2.42 1.53
CA THR A 49 -3.58 3.74 1.30
C THR A 49 -2.93 4.39 0.11
N ALA A 50 -3.71 4.81 -0.88
CA ALA A 50 -3.23 5.64 -1.98
C ALA A 50 -3.89 7.03 -1.91
N VAL A 51 -3.08 8.06 -2.06
CA VAL A 51 -3.48 9.47 -2.05
C VAL A 51 -3.07 10.13 -3.34
N ARG A 52 -3.97 10.93 -3.93
CA ARG A 52 -3.67 11.74 -5.12
C ARG A 52 -4.18 13.15 -4.91
N GLY A 53 -3.24 14.12 -4.88
CA GLY A 53 -3.56 15.50 -4.50
C GLY A 53 -4.13 15.57 -3.07
N ALA A 54 -4.93 16.61 -2.80
CA ALA A 54 -5.49 16.86 -1.47
C ALA A 54 -6.88 16.22 -1.22
N HIS A 55 -7.51 15.61 -2.24
CA HIS A 55 -8.94 15.28 -2.20
C HIS A 55 -9.27 13.81 -2.48
N ILE A 56 -8.29 12.99 -2.89
CA ILE A 56 -8.54 11.61 -3.28
C ILE A 56 -7.74 10.69 -2.37
N ILE A 57 -8.46 9.85 -1.62
CA ILE A 57 -7.90 8.84 -0.71
C ILE A 57 -8.54 7.50 -1.04
N VAL A 58 -7.73 6.47 -1.22
CA VAL A 58 -8.17 5.10 -1.52
C VAL A 58 -7.61 4.18 -0.47
N HIS A 59 -8.48 3.47 0.23
CA HIS A 59 -8.09 2.43 1.17
C HIS A 59 -8.29 1.05 0.56
N ALA A 60 -7.37 0.14 0.84
CA ALA A 60 -7.45 -1.26 0.42
C ALA A 60 -6.85 -2.21 1.46
N GLY A 61 -7.35 -3.44 1.50
CA GLY A 61 -6.82 -4.50 2.37
C GLY A 61 -5.58 -5.21 1.82
N SER A 62 -5.28 -5.02 0.53
CA SER A 62 -4.13 -5.65 -0.13
C SER A 62 -3.60 -4.79 -1.28
N ALA A 63 -2.35 -5.05 -1.71
CA ALA A 63 -1.76 -4.42 -2.87
C ALA A 63 -2.59 -4.69 -4.15
N GLY A 64 -3.09 -5.92 -4.32
CA GLY A 64 -3.96 -6.30 -5.45
C GLY A 64 -5.25 -5.48 -5.50
N GLU A 65 -5.96 -5.41 -4.37
CA GLU A 65 -7.19 -4.62 -4.26
C GLU A 65 -6.92 -3.12 -4.49
N LEU A 66 -5.79 -2.61 -4.00
CA LEU A 66 -5.40 -1.22 -4.25
C LEU A 66 -5.20 -0.99 -5.74
N ARG A 67 -4.46 -1.86 -6.42
CA ARG A 67 -4.24 -1.78 -7.87
C ARG A 67 -5.55 -1.81 -8.64
N GLU A 68 -6.45 -2.73 -8.30
CA GLU A 68 -7.76 -2.83 -8.95
C GLU A 68 -8.57 -1.55 -8.77
N LYS A 69 -8.61 -0.98 -7.56
CA LYS A 69 -9.29 0.30 -7.30
C LYS A 69 -8.68 1.46 -8.09
N LEU A 70 -7.35 1.53 -8.14
CA LEU A 70 -6.60 2.55 -8.89
C LEU A 70 -6.76 2.40 -10.41
N THR A 71 -6.89 1.18 -10.92
CA THR A 71 -7.11 0.93 -12.35
C THR A 71 -8.58 1.12 -12.74
N ALA A 72 -9.51 0.71 -11.88
CA ALA A 72 -10.95 0.78 -12.15
C ALA A 72 -11.54 2.20 -11.98
N GLY A 73 -10.78 3.16 -11.45
CA GLY A 73 -11.30 4.51 -11.20
C GLY A 73 -12.28 4.58 -10.02
N ARG A 74 -12.32 3.56 -9.16
CA ARG A 74 -13.30 3.45 -8.07
C ARG A 74 -12.69 3.98 -6.78
N TRP A 75 -12.71 5.30 -6.62
CA TRP A 75 -12.30 5.98 -5.40
C TRP A 75 -13.33 7.00 -4.96
N ASP A 76 -13.55 7.06 -3.64
CA ASP A 76 -14.39 8.08 -3.03
C ASP A 76 -13.69 9.43 -3.16
N LEU A 77 -14.36 10.39 -3.79
CA LEU A 77 -13.96 11.78 -3.73
C LEU A 77 -14.32 12.26 -2.33
N VAL A 78 -13.32 12.64 -1.53
CA VAL A 78 -13.61 13.34 -0.28
C VAL A 78 -14.23 14.67 -0.69
N ALA A 79 -15.54 14.77 -0.57
CA ALA A 79 -16.27 16.01 -0.81
C ALA A 79 -15.73 17.06 0.17
N GLY A 80 -14.94 17.99 -0.37
CA GLY A 80 -14.53 19.21 0.31
C GLY A 80 -15.64 20.24 0.30
#